data_AF-A0AAW3TS71-F1
#
_entry.id   AF-A0AAW3TS71-F1
#
_cell.length_a   1.000
_cell.length_b   1.000
_cell.length_c   1.000
_cell.angle_alpha   90.00
_cell.angle_beta   90.00
_cell.angle_gamma   90.00
#
_symmetry.space_group_name_H-M   'P 1'
#
loop_
_entity.id
_entity.type
_entity.pdbx_description
1 polymer ?
#
loop_
_entity_poly.entity_id
_entity_poly.type
_entity_poly.pdbx_seq_one_letter_code
_entity_poly.pdbx_strand_id
1 'polypeptide(L)'
;MARLAGSAVLRPDGHAIDVDDVEQWVASADVGAELVYAWGSAPPRDRAAWTRARSLFDEGEVRLHDRRRESGGREWYMVKRQAPVGLEAVPVEADPVPETEEAAVLRILRRHVRMGMHCPTNAEIGRQVELTAPQVAYRIRLLRAARLILMEERGPGQRRICTIGGRSTPGGAL
;
A
#
# COMPACT_ATOMS: atom_id res chain seq x y z
N MET A 1 8.42 49.50 16.69
CA MET A 1 7.22 48.64 16.61
C MET A 1 7.46 47.55 15.56
N ALA A 2 8.23 46.51 15.89
CA ALA A 2 8.46 45.37 14.98
C ALA A 2 7.58 44.20 15.44
N ARG A 3 6.60 43.82 14.61
CA ARG A 3 5.75 42.65 14.83
C ARG A 3 6.52 41.40 14.39
N LEU A 4 6.83 40.53 15.36
CA LEU A 4 7.24 39.16 15.13
C LEU A 4 6.03 38.38 14.60
N ALA A 5 5.97 38.14 13.29
CA ALA A 5 5.08 37.13 12.74
C ALA A 5 5.74 35.76 12.97
N GLY A 6 5.46 35.17 14.14
CA GLY A 6 5.73 33.75 14.35
C GLY A 6 4.92 32.96 13.33
N SER A 7 5.62 32.37 12.36
CA SER A 7 5.04 31.32 11.51
C SER A 7 4.82 30.11 12.42
N ALA A 8 3.66 30.08 13.06
CA ALA A 8 3.15 28.88 13.66
C ALA A 8 2.98 27.88 12.51
N VAL A 9 3.92 26.95 12.39
CA VAL A 9 3.70 25.71 11.67
C VAL A 9 2.49 25.09 12.36
N LEU A 10 1.29 25.34 11.82
CA LEU A 10 0.05 24.68 12.22
C LEU A 10 0.31 23.19 12.03
N ARG A 11 0.70 22.52 13.11
CA ARG A 11 0.71 21.07 13.16
C ARG A 11 -0.69 20.64 12.73
N PRO A 12 -0.82 19.71 11.78
CA PRO A 12 -2.15 19.21 11.43
C PRO A 12 -2.80 18.69 12.72
N ASP A 13 -3.91 19.29 13.11
CA ASP A 13 -4.80 18.94 14.22
C ASP A 13 -5.59 17.66 13.91
N GLY A 14 -4.92 16.71 13.27
CA GLY A 14 -5.47 15.42 12.95
C GLY A 14 -5.54 14.58 14.22
N HIS A 15 -6.75 14.22 14.59
CA HIS A 15 -7.07 13.30 15.67
C HIS A 15 -7.48 11.95 15.07
N ALA A 16 -7.20 10.87 15.80
CA ALA A 16 -7.63 9.53 15.45
C ALA A 16 -8.01 8.79 16.73
N ILE A 17 -8.90 7.81 16.62
CA ILE A 17 -9.18 6.83 17.69
C ILE A 17 -7.95 5.93 17.93
N ASP A 18 -7.99 5.10 18.97
CA ASP A 18 -6.93 4.10 19.18
C ASP A 18 -6.97 3.03 18.07
N VAL A 19 -5.81 2.44 17.77
CA VAL A 19 -5.75 1.31 16.86
C VAL A 19 -6.49 0.09 17.42
N ASP A 20 -6.53 -0.09 18.74
CA ASP A 20 -7.28 -1.19 19.36
C ASP A 20 -8.79 -1.04 19.14
N ASP A 21 -9.33 0.19 19.16
CA ASP A 21 -10.73 0.48 18.83
C ASP A 21 -11.04 0.14 17.36
N VAL A 22 -10.07 0.36 16.46
CA VAL A 22 -10.18 -0.04 15.06
C VAL A 22 -10.24 -1.56 14.93
N GLU A 23 -9.34 -2.31 15.57
CA GLU A 23 -9.34 -3.79 15.50
C GLU A 23 -10.63 -4.37 16.08
N GLN A 24 -11.07 -3.86 17.24
CA GLN A 24 -12.30 -4.32 17.87
C GLN A 24 -13.50 -4.09 16.96
N TRP A 25 -13.63 -2.89 16.39
CA TRP A 25 -14.72 -2.61 15.47
C TRP A 25 -14.66 -3.50 14.23
N VAL A 26 -13.49 -3.72 13.64
CA VAL A 26 -13.34 -4.60 12.47
C VAL A 26 -13.78 -6.03 12.79
N ALA A 27 -13.51 -6.52 14.00
CA ALA A 27 -13.86 -7.86 14.43
C ALA A 27 -15.37 -8.05 14.68
N SER A 28 -16.08 -7.01 15.11
CA SER A 28 -17.48 -7.12 15.53
C SER A 28 -18.50 -6.41 14.63
N ALA A 29 -18.07 -5.55 13.72
CA ALA A 29 -18.99 -4.74 12.91
C ALA A 29 -19.63 -5.52 11.77
N ASP A 30 -20.92 -5.27 11.56
CA ASP A 30 -21.66 -5.80 10.42
C ASP A 30 -21.15 -5.22 9.09
N VAL A 31 -21.31 -5.98 8.01
CA VAL A 31 -21.03 -5.50 6.66
C VAL A 31 -21.88 -4.26 6.35
N GLY A 32 -21.23 -3.20 5.88
CA GLY A 32 -21.85 -1.91 5.61
C GLY A 32 -21.85 -0.95 6.80
N ALA A 33 -21.48 -1.40 8.00
CA ALA A 33 -21.33 -0.51 9.15
C ALA A 33 -20.24 0.54 8.90
N GLU A 34 -20.44 1.73 9.47
CA GLU A 34 -19.55 2.87 9.36
C GLU A 34 -18.84 3.13 10.70
N LEU A 35 -17.54 3.44 10.64
CA LEU A 35 -16.76 3.96 11.77
C LEU A 35 -15.93 5.16 11.35
N VAL A 36 -16.15 6.30 12.01
CA VAL A 36 -15.25 7.45 11.95
C VAL A 36 -14.01 7.13 12.78
N TYR A 37 -12.86 6.98 12.12
CA TYR A 37 -11.61 6.61 12.79
C TYR A 37 -10.65 7.81 12.95
N ALA A 38 -10.91 8.91 12.26
CA ALA A 38 -10.10 10.12 12.33
C ALA A 38 -10.89 11.39 11.99
N TRP A 39 -10.44 12.53 12.50
CA TRP A 39 -11.01 13.85 12.19
C TRP A 39 -9.98 14.98 12.39
N GLY A 40 -10.21 16.13 11.76
CA GLY A 40 -9.34 17.31 11.88
C GLY A 40 -9.32 18.15 10.61
N SER A 41 -8.48 19.19 10.57
CA SER A 41 -8.29 19.99 9.34
C SER A 41 -7.49 19.25 8.27
N ALA A 42 -6.68 18.28 8.67
CA ALA A 42 -5.83 17.49 7.78
C ALA A 42 -5.67 16.03 8.23
N PRO A 43 -5.38 15.10 7.30
CA PRO A 43 -5.18 13.69 7.61
C PRO A 43 -4.08 13.41 8.67
N PRO A 44 -4.38 12.68 9.76
CA PRO A 44 -3.40 12.30 10.79
C PRO A 44 -2.50 11.13 10.37
N ARG A 45 -1.64 11.37 9.38
CA ARG A 45 -0.83 10.31 8.72
C ARG A 45 0.15 9.57 9.64
N ASP A 46 0.48 10.17 10.76
CA ASP A 46 1.39 9.66 11.79
C ASP A 46 0.69 8.77 12.84
N ARG A 47 -0.64 8.68 12.82
CA ARG A 47 -1.40 7.91 13.80
C ARG A 47 -1.53 6.44 13.41
N ALA A 48 -1.49 5.56 14.41
CA ALA A 48 -1.57 4.11 14.22
C ALA A 48 -2.90 3.71 13.55
N ALA A 49 -4.04 4.23 14.04
CA ALA A 49 -5.35 4.00 13.44
C ALA A 49 -5.42 4.41 11.95
N TRP A 50 -4.75 5.51 11.57
CA TRP A 50 -4.65 5.92 10.16
C TRP A 50 -3.90 4.91 9.31
N THR A 51 -2.75 4.44 9.82
CA THR A 51 -1.95 3.42 9.14
C THR A 51 -2.73 2.11 9.02
N ARG A 52 -3.41 1.70 10.08
CA ARG A 52 -4.18 0.45 10.11
C ARG A 52 -5.40 0.49 9.19
N ALA A 53 -6.17 1.59 9.18
CA ALA A 53 -7.29 1.77 8.25
C ALA A 53 -6.85 1.62 6.78
N ARG A 54 -5.64 2.09 6.43
CA ARG A 54 -5.08 1.88 5.08
C ARG A 54 -4.70 0.43 4.83
N SER A 55 -4.11 -0.28 5.79
CA SER A 55 -3.83 -1.72 5.67
C SER A 55 -5.12 -2.52 5.45
N LEU A 56 -6.18 -2.24 6.22
CA LEU A 56 -7.49 -2.89 6.08
C LEU A 56 -8.14 -2.61 4.72
N PHE A 57 -7.95 -1.40 4.18
CA PHE A 57 -8.38 -1.09 2.83
C PHE A 57 -7.61 -1.88 1.77
N ASP A 58 -6.29 -1.99 1.94
CA ASP A 58 -5.41 -2.77 1.06
C ASP A 58 -5.75 -4.28 1.14
N GLU A 59 -6.15 -4.78 2.31
CA GLU A 59 -6.66 -6.14 2.57
C GLU A 59 -8.08 -6.37 2.01
N GLY A 60 -8.79 -5.30 1.65
CA GLY A 60 -10.15 -5.35 1.10
C GLY A 60 -11.26 -5.50 2.15
N GLU A 61 -10.92 -5.47 3.44
CA GLU A 61 -11.82 -5.53 4.60
C GLU A 61 -12.73 -4.30 4.71
N VAL A 62 -12.27 -3.14 4.22
CA VAL A 62 -13.01 -1.88 4.33
C VAL A 62 -12.94 -1.02 3.06
N ARG A 63 -13.87 -0.08 2.91
CA ARG A 63 -13.70 1.12 2.07
C ARG A 63 -13.35 2.32 2.94
N LEU A 64 -12.53 3.22 2.42
CA LEU A 64 -12.21 4.49 3.09
C LEU A 64 -12.89 5.64 2.39
N HIS A 65 -13.48 6.53 3.19
CA HIS A 65 -14.19 7.71 2.76
C HIS A 65 -13.84 8.89 3.66
N ASP A 66 -14.27 10.07 3.23
CA ASP A 66 -14.23 11.25 4.06
C ASP A 66 -15.44 12.14 3.79
N ARG A 67 -15.79 12.98 4.75
CA ARG A 67 -16.78 14.03 4.58
C ARG A 67 -16.43 15.27 5.40
N ARG A 68 -17.04 16.40 5.05
CA ARG A 68 -16.95 17.63 5.86
C ARG A 68 -17.78 17.46 7.12
N ARG A 69 -17.25 17.92 8.25
CA ARG A 69 -17.99 18.01 9.51
C ARG A 69 -18.80 19.30 9.55
N GLU A 70 -19.97 19.26 10.16
CA GLU A 70 -20.79 20.46 10.41
C GLU A 70 -20.06 21.49 11.29
N SER A 71 -19.24 21.03 12.24
CA SER A 71 -18.41 21.85 13.12
C SER A 71 -17.18 22.47 12.44
N GLY A 72 -16.98 22.24 11.13
CA GLY A 72 -15.74 22.53 10.43
C GLY A 72 -14.70 21.40 10.51
N GLY A 73 -13.80 21.37 9.52
CA GLY A 73 -12.84 20.27 9.33
C GLY A 73 -13.40 19.10 8.53
N ARG A 74 -12.64 18.00 8.50
CA ARG A 74 -13.03 16.74 7.85
C ARG A 74 -13.08 15.62 8.88
N GLU A 75 -13.86 14.60 8.57
CA GLU A 75 -13.78 13.30 9.21
C GLU A 75 -13.53 12.23 8.16
N TRP A 76 -12.74 11.24 8.55
CA TRP A 76 -12.44 10.07 7.76
C TRP A 76 -13.11 8.88 8.41
N TYR A 77 -13.87 8.16 7.60
CA TYR A 77 -14.61 7.01 8.05
C TYR A 77 -14.30 5.82 7.16
N MET A 78 -14.45 4.64 7.74
CA MET A 78 -14.35 3.38 7.03
C MET A 78 -15.70 2.67 7.06
N VAL A 79 -15.99 1.96 5.97
CA VAL A 79 -17.19 1.16 5.82
C VAL A 79 -16.78 -0.30 5.71
N LYS A 80 -17.30 -1.14 6.62
CA LYS A 80 -16.99 -2.57 6.65
C LYS A 80 -17.47 -3.20 5.37
N ARG A 81 -16.59 -3.94 4.71
CA ARG A 81 -16.98 -4.76 3.56
C ARG A 81 -17.23 -6.17 4.02
N GLN A 82 -18.02 -6.89 3.23
CA GLN A 82 -17.90 -8.33 3.21
C GLN A 82 -16.45 -8.63 2.85
N ALA A 83 -15.71 -9.15 3.83
CA ALA A 83 -14.42 -9.76 3.55
C ALA A 83 -14.66 -10.70 2.36
N PRO A 84 -13.82 -10.66 1.30
CA PRO A 84 -13.91 -11.68 0.28
C PRO A 84 -13.90 -13.00 1.02
N VAL A 85 -14.93 -13.85 0.82
CA VAL A 85 -15.06 -15.13 1.53
C VAL A 85 -13.74 -15.87 1.30
N GLY A 86 -12.86 -15.78 2.28
CA GLY A 86 -11.75 -16.68 2.42
C GLY A 86 -12.42 -18.01 2.70
N LEU A 87 -12.20 -18.98 1.81
CA LEU A 87 -12.20 -20.37 2.23
C LEU A 87 -11.51 -20.40 3.60
N GLU A 88 -12.20 -20.93 4.61
CA GLU A 88 -11.64 -21.08 5.96
C GLU A 88 -10.18 -21.51 5.82
N ALA A 89 -9.28 -20.78 6.46
CA ALA A 89 -7.90 -21.21 6.59
C ALA A 89 -7.90 -22.45 7.49
N VAL A 90 -8.23 -23.59 6.92
CA VAL A 90 -7.76 -24.89 7.41
C VAL A 90 -6.24 -24.74 7.54
N PRO A 91 -5.62 -25.12 8.67
CA PRO A 91 -4.18 -25.24 8.73
C PRO A 91 -3.80 -26.37 7.78
N VAL A 92 -3.68 -26.04 6.50
CA VAL A 92 -3.05 -26.90 5.53
C VAL A 92 -1.60 -26.90 5.98
N GLU A 93 -1.08 -28.04 6.41
CA GLU A 93 0.31 -28.37 6.11
C GLU A 93 0.41 -28.27 4.59
N ALA A 94 0.63 -27.06 4.09
CA ALA A 94 0.73 -26.81 2.68
C ALA A 94 2.04 -27.48 2.30
N ASP A 95 1.92 -28.66 1.68
CA ASP A 95 2.84 -28.99 0.60
C ASP A 95 2.99 -27.69 -0.20
N PRO A 96 4.21 -27.13 -0.29
CA PRO A 96 4.40 -25.78 -0.79
C PRO A 96 3.83 -25.76 -2.21
N VAL A 97 2.66 -25.12 -2.37
CA VAL A 97 2.14 -24.78 -3.69
C VAL A 97 3.27 -23.97 -4.32
N PRO A 98 3.88 -24.43 -5.42
CA PRO A 98 5.04 -23.75 -5.96
C PRO A 98 4.66 -22.30 -6.24
N GLU A 99 5.29 -21.36 -5.52
CA GLU A 99 5.17 -19.94 -5.87
C GLU A 99 5.61 -19.87 -7.34
N THR A 100 4.69 -19.49 -8.24
CA THR A 100 5.07 -19.45 -9.66
C THR A 100 6.20 -18.43 -9.81
N GLU A 101 7.05 -18.66 -10.80
CA GLU A 101 8.18 -17.77 -11.05
C GLU A 101 7.73 -16.31 -11.27
N GLU A 102 6.54 -16.09 -11.86
CA GLU A 102 5.91 -14.77 -11.99
C GLU A 102 5.55 -14.16 -10.62
N ALA A 103 4.99 -14.95 -9.72
CA ALA A 103 4.63 -14.51 -8.38
C ALA A 103 5.88 -14.11 -7.58
N ALA A 104 6.96 -14.90 -7.68
CA ALA A 104 8.23 -14.61 -7.05
C ALA A 104 8.87 -13.31 -7.58
N VAL A 105 8.86 -13.10 -8.91
CA VAL A 105 9.32 -11.86 -9.54
C VAL A 105 8.46 -10.66 -9.09
N LEU A 106 7.14 -10.81 -9.08
CA LEU A 106 6.21 -9.76 -8.65
C LEU A 106 6.42 -9.39 -7.18
N ARG A 107 6.67 -10.36 -6.30
CA ARG A 107 6.96 -10.15 -4.88
C ARG A 107 8.19 -9.26 -4.69
N ILE A 108 9.25 -9.49 -5.46
CA ILE A 108 10.46 -8.65 -5.40
C ILE A 108 10.17 -7.22 -5.86
N LEU A 109 9.45 -7.05 -6.97
CA LEU A 109 9.10 -5.72 -7.48
C LEU A 109 8.22 -4.95 -6.48
N ARG A 110 7.22 -5.62 -5.89
CA ARG A 110 6.37 -5.04 -4.83
C ARG A 110 7.19 -4.59 -3.63
N ARG A 111 8.18 -5.38 -3.20
CA ARG A 111 9.09 -5.00 -2.11
C ARG A 111 9.82 -3.69 -2.42
N HIS A 112 10.36 -3.53 -3.62
CA HIS A 112 11.10 -2.33 -4.01
C HIS A 112 10.17 -1.10 -4.10
N VAL A 113 8.99 -1.25 -4.69
CA VAL A 113 7.97 -0.18 -4.72
C VAL A 113 7.56 0.23 -3.30
N ARG A 114 7.28 -0.74 -2.42
CA ARG A 114 6.86 -0.49 -1.04
C ARG A 114 7.93 0.23 -0.22
N MET A 115 9.19 -0.16 -0.40
CA MET A 115 10.33 0.40 0.34
C MET A 115 10.92 1.66 -0.32
N GLY A 116 10.38 2.12 -1.46
CA GLY A 116 10.93 3.26 -2.18
C GLY A 116 12.34 3.03 -2.73
N MET A 117 12.71 1.78 -2.98
CA MET A 117 14.02 1.42 -3.54
C MET A 117 14.00 1.47 -5.06
N HIS A 118 15.16 1.73 -5.68
CA HIS A 118 15.32 1.68 -7.13
C HIS A 118 14.85 0.34 -7.70
N CYS A 119 14.30 0.34 -8.92
CA CYS A 119 13.89 -0.90 -9.55
C CYS A 119 15.09 -1.83 -9.76
N PRO A 120 15.02 -3.09 -9.32
CA PRO A 120 16.12 -4.02 -9.48
C PRO A 120 16.28 -4.42 -10.95
N THR A 121 17.51 -4.69 -11.36
CA THR A 121 17.83 -5.23 -12.69
C THR A 121 17.32 -6.66 -12.84
N ASN A 122 17.21 -7.14 -14.08
CA ASN A 122 16.82 -8.54 -14.32
C ASN A 122 17.80 -9.53 -13.67
N ALA A 123 19.09 -9.20 -13.62
CA ALA A 123 20.10 -10.03 -12.97
C ALA A 123 19.99 -9.99 -11.43
N GLU A 124 19.69 -8.82 -10.84
CA GLU A 124 19.46 -8.69 -9.40
C GLU A 124 18.20 -9.43 -8.94
N ILE A 125 17.13 -9.40 -9.73
CA ILE A 125 15.93 -10.20 -9.49
C ILE A 125 16.28 -11.68 -9.63
N GLY A 126 16.93 -12.06 -10.72
CA GLY A 126 17.27 -13.44 -11.03
C GLY A 126 18.08 -14.12 -9.93
N ARG A 127 19.06 -13.43 -9.35
CA ARG A 127 19.84 -13.93 -8.20
C ARG A 127 19.00 -14.25 -6.96
N GLN A 128 17.84 -13.61 -6.78
CA GLN A 128 16.98 -13.81 -5.62
C GLN A 128 15.93 -14.90 -5.80
N VAL A 129 15.63 -15.28 -7.04
CA VAL A 129 14.59 -16.29 -7.38
C VAL A 129 15.13 -17.42 -8.24
N GLU A 130 16.46 -17.54 -8.33
CA GLU A 130 17.15 -18.59 -9.07
C GLU A 130 16.79 -18.63 -10.57
N LEU A 131 16.56 -17.46 -11.16
CA LEU A 131 16.26 -17.31 -12.59
C LEU A 131 17.38 -16.58 -13.32
N THR A 132 17.55 -16.90 -14.60
CA THR A 132 18.42 -16.12 -15.49
C THR A 132 17.76 -14.78 -15.86
N ALA A 133 18.57 -13.79 -16.23
CA ALA A 133 18.05 -12.48 -16.64
C ALA A 133 17.04 -12.56 -17.81
N PRO A 134 17.22 -13.42 -18.85
CA PRO A 134 16.20 -13.61 -19.89
C PRO A 134 14.89 -14.22 -19.36
N GLN A 135 14.96 -15.19 -18.44
CA GLN A 135 13.76 -15.74 -17.80
C GLN A 135 13.00 -14.64 -17.05
N VAL A 136 13.70 -13.84 -16.24
CA VAL A 136 13.08 -12.70 -15.54
C VAL A 136 12.43 -11.72 -16.53
N ALA A 137 13.11 -11.39 -17.64
CA ALA A 137 12.54 -10.50 -18.67
C ALA A 137 11.23 -11.05 -19.25
N TYR A 138 11.18 -12.36 -19.51
CA TYR A 138 9.96 -13.02 -19.96
C TYR A 138 8.84 -12.94 -18.92
N ARG A 139 9.13 -13.18 -17.64
CA ARG A 139 8.12 -13.10 -16.57
C ARG A 139 7.63 -11.67 -16.37
N ILE A 140 8.52 -10.66 -16.45
CA ILE A 140 8.13 -9.24 -16.45
C ILE A 140 7.21 -8.92 -17.64
N ARG A 141 7.48 -9.47 -18.84
CA ARG A 141 6.59 -9.33 -20.00
C ARG A 141 5.20 -9.91 -19.72
N LEU A 142 5.10 -11.08 -19.09
CA LEU A 142 3.83 -11.69 -18.69
C LEU A 142 3.08 -10.83 -17.66
N LEU A 143 3.76 -10.32 -16.64
CA LEU A 143 3.18 -9.45 -15.62
C LEU A 143 2.65 -8.13 -16.22
N ARG A 144 3.34 -7.57 -17.22
CA ARG A 144 2.86 -6.41 -17.99
C ARG A 144 1.63 -6.73 -18.82
N ALA A 145 1.62 -7.89 -19.50
CA ALA A 145 0.47 -8.33 -20.29
C ALA A 145 -0.78 -8.53 -19.41
N ALA A 146 -0.59 -9.04 -18.19
CA ALA A 146 -1.63 -9.17 -17.17
C ALA A 146 -2.01 -7.84 -16.48
N ARG A 147 -1.39 -6.71 -16.87
CA ARG A 147 -1.59 -5.36 -16.29
C ARG A 147 -1.33 -5.28 -14.77
N LEU A 148 -0.51 -6.19 -14.23
CA LEU A 148 -0.12 -6.19 -12.82
C LEU A 148 0.96 -5.17 -12.50
N ILE A 149 1.77 -4.82 -13.51
CA ILE A 149 2.85 -3.84 -13.41
C ILE A 149 2.87 -2.94 -14.65
N LEU A 150 3.37 -1.71 -14.47
CA LEU A 150 3.84 -0.86 -15.55
C LEU A 150 5.36 -0.70 -15.42
N MET A 151 6.07 -0.70 -16.55
CA MET A 151 7.52 -0.54 -16.58
C MET A 151 7.89 0.54 -17.60
N GLU A 152 8.65 1.54 -17.16
CA GLU A 152 9.18 2.62 -17.97
C GLU A 152 10.71 2.51 -18.05
N GLU A 153 11.23 2.42 -19.27
CA GLU A 153 12.67 2.43 -19.54
C GLU A 153 13.17 3.88 -19.62
N ARG A 154 14.26 4.19 -18.92
CA ARG A 154 14.83 5.57 -18.83
C ARG A 154 16.07 5.77 -19.69
N GLY A 155 16.41 4.80 -20.53
CA GLY A 155 17.59 4.81 -21.40
C GLY A 155 18.80 4.06 -20.84
N PRO A 156 19.92 4.04 -21.57
CA PRO A 156 21.12 3.29 -21.19
C PRO A 156 21.70 3.76 -19.84
N GLY A 157 22.11 2.83 -18.99
CA GLY A 157 22.73 3.14 -17.69
C GLY A 157 21.78 3.73 -16.64
N GLN A 158 20.48 3.75 -16.90
CA GLN A 158 19.46 4.24 -15.99
C GLN A 158 18.60 3.09 -15.45
N ARG A 159 18.22 3.21 -14.17
CA ARG A 159 17.23 2.33 -13.54
C ARG A 159 15.87 2.61 -14.16
N ARG A 160 15.24 1.55 -14.65
CA ARG A 160 13.82 1.56 -15.05
C ARG A 160 12.92 1.94 -13.87
N ILE A 161 11.74 2.47 -14.18
CA ILE A 161 10.72 2.78 -13.17
C ILE A 161 9.65 1.71 -13.25
N CYS A 162 9.39 1.03 -12.13
CA CYS A 162 8.30 0.08 -11.99
C CYS A 162 7.17 0.71 -11.19
N THR A 163 5.95 0.67 -11.74
CA THR A 163 4.73 1.16 -11.08
C THR A 163 3.77 0.01 -10.82
N ILE A 164 3.30 -0.10 -9.57
CA ILE A 164 2.35 -1.12 -9.09
C ILE A 164 1.32 -0.42 -8.20
N GLY A 165 0.03 -0.58 -8.50
CA GLY A 165 -1.05 0.01 -7.69
C GLY A 165 -0.94 1.54 -7.49
N GLY A 166 -0.40 2.26 -8.48
CA GLY A 166 -0.21 3.72 -8.43
C GLY A 166 1.02 4.21 -7.66
N ARG A 167 1.86 3.31 -7.13
CA ARG A 167 3.16 3.66 -6.53
C ARG A 167 4.30 3.24 -7.43
N SER A 168 5.38 4.01 -7.44
CA SER A 168 6.51 3.82 -8.35
C SER A 168 7.84 3.74 -7.61
N THR A 169 8.77 2.93 -8.11
CA THR A 169 10.17 3.00 -7.70
C THR A 169 10.79 4.33 -8.14
N PRO A 170 11.70 4.95 -7.37
CA PRO A 170 12.45 6.10 -7.84
C PRO A 170 13.39 5.73 -9.00
N GLY A 171 13.56 6.66 -9.95
CA GLY A 171 14.62 6.58 -10.95
C GLY A 171 16.00 6.68 -10.30
N GLY A 172 17.05 6.30 -11.03
CA GLY A 172 18.43 6.31 -10.52
C GLY A 172 19.42 5.82 -11.58
N ALA A 173 20.72 5.95 -11.30
CA ALA A 173 21.75 5.33 -12.12
C ALA A 173 21.81 3.81 -11.85
N LEU A 174 22.17 3.04 -12.88
CA LEU A 174 22.35 1.58 -12.78
C LEU A 174 23.51 1.21 -11.86
#